data_AF-A0A9P3GB83-F1
#
_entry.id   AF-A0A9P3GB83-F1
#
_cell.length_a   1.000
_cell.length_b   1.000
_cell.length_c   1.000
_cell.angle_alpha   90.00
_cell.angle_beta   90.00
_cell.angle_gamma   90.00
#
_symmetry.space_group_name_H-M   'P 1'
#
loop_
_entity.id
_entity.type
_entity.pdbx_description
1 polymer ?
#
loop_
_entity_poly.entity_id
_entity_poly.type
_entity_poly.pdbx_seq_one_letter_code
_entity_poly.pdbx_strand_id
1 'polypeptide(L)'
;MSLADALQKTPLLETLEVTCLTEPSLVNARPIILPHLRNLHLSGTTGLCATLFRVLDIPRNARVALSPPGFEGPMSSVPMILGRMSRILLQLTASATDAPEGAAPFAHVLSLDVVFGYEGCRLRGWRRVRALGQWRVLADNTPDVLLGLTRHTSVEDAVTLLSTLPLHHLQVLRIHWLPHADTLLPYMRRLATLTALQVLVLDDISIEVVLELAAVATAQEVWLMGIDFEGVREAISPYSPGQASSSDRWLALVEICAIRAASGLAFSRVYVEGGREINELVVAMLREVPGTEVELLEQRPPGASRRW
;
A
#
# COMPACT_ATOMS: atom_id res chain seq x y z
N MET A 1 23.66 31.12 6.75
CA MET A 1 24.20 29.78 7.02
C MET A 1 23.37 28.79 6.22
N SER A 2 23.97 27.92 5.42
CA SER A 2 23.18 26.95 4.64
C SER A 2 22.66 25.81 5.53
N LEU A 3 21.56 25.16 5.14
CA LEU A 3 21.04 23.98 5.85
C LEU A 3 22.09 22.86 5.91
N ALA A 4 22.83 22.66 4.81
CA ALA A 4 23.90 21.66 4.73
C ALA A 4 24.99 21.92 5.79
N ASP A 5 25.43 23.17 5.96
CA ASP A 5 26.42 23.54 6.97
C ASP A 5 25.90 23.29 8.39
N ALA A 6 24.61 23.54 8.64
CA ALA A 6 23.98 23.32 9.93
C ALA A 6 23.92 21.83 10.29
N LEU A 7 23.51 20.99 9.32
CA LEU A 7 23.41 19.55 9.49
C LEU A 7 24.80 18.92 9.69
N GLN A 8 25.82 19.34 8.94
CA GLN A 8 27.19 18.86 9.11
C GLN A 8 27.77 19.18 10.50
N LYS A 9 27.31 20.26 11.14
CA LYS A 9 27.72 20.65 12.51
C LYS A 9 26.91 19.98 13.61
N THR A 10 25.93 19.15 13.27
CA THR A 10 25.02 18.48 14.22
C THR A 10 25.00 16.95 14.04
N PRO A 11 26.16 16.26 14.17
CA PRO A 11 26.24 14.82 13.92
C PRO A 11 25.41 13.97 14.89
N LEU A 12 25.12 14.49 16.09
CA LEU A 12 24.32 13.83 17.13
C LEU A 12 22.80 14.03 16.95
N LEU A 13 22.37 14.59 15.82
CA LEU A 13 20.95 14.86 15.57
C LEU A 13 20.15 13.55 15.50
N GLU A 14 19.18 13.38 16.40
CA GLU A 14 18.30 12.20 16.40
C GLU A 14 17.02 12.41 15.59
N THR A 15 16.55 13.66 15.46
CA THR A 15 15.31 14.00 14.75
C THR A 15 15.55 15.19 13.84
N LEU A 16 15.18 15.04 12.57
CA LEU A 16 15.25 16.10 11.57
C LEU A 16 13.86 16.28 10.96
N GLU A 17 13.28 17.46 11.16
CA GLU A 17 12.05 17.88 10.53
C GLU A 17 12.32 19.09 9.64
N VAL A 18 12.00 18.99 8.35
CA VAL A 18 12.27 20.04 7.37
C VAL A 18 11.05 20.26 6.50
N THR A 19 10.60 21.51 6.45
CA THR A 19 9.63 21.98 5.46
C THR A 19 10.38 22.62 4.29
N CYS A 20 10.40 21.92 3.16
CA CYS A 20 11.02 22.31 1.92
C CYS A 20 10.09 23.23 1.12
N LEU A 21 10.29 24.55 1.26
CA LEU A 21 9.51 25.57 0.56
C LEU A 21 10.13 25.98 -0.79
N THR A 22 11.44 25.83 -0.94
CA THR A 22 12.21 26.22 -2.12
C THR A 22 13.23 25.15 -2.45
N GLU A 23 13.73 25.14 -3.70
CA GLU A 23 14.85 24.29 -4.11
C GLU A 23 16.03 24.48 -3.16
N PRO A 24 16.41 23.44 -2.40
CA PRO A 24 17.56 23.53 -1.54
C PRO A 24 18.79 23.64 -2.45
N SER A 25 19.71 24.56 -2.18
CA SER A 25 20.95 24.73 -2.94
C SER A 25 21.91 23.55 -2.68
N LEU A 26 21.53 22.36 -3.16
CA LEU A 26 22.19 21.07 -2.94
C LEU A 26 22.75 20.48 -4.23
N VAL A 27 22.73 21.24 -5.33
CA VAL A 27 23.07 20.78 -6.70
C VAL A 27 24.47 20.17 -6.81
N ASN A 28 25.36 20.34 -5.84
CA ASN A 28 26.66 19.65 -5.75
C ASN A 28 27.05 19.30 -4.30
N ALA A 29 26.07 19.13 -3.41
CA ALA A 29 26.36 18.87 -2.01
C ALA A 29 26.97 17.46 -1.84
N ARG A 30 28.06 17.37 -1.08
CA ARG A 30 28.55 16.08 -0.59
C ARG A 30 27.48 15.42 0.29
N PRO A 31 27.42 14.08 0.36
CA PRO A 31 26.55 13.38 1.29
C PRO A 31 26.72 13.92 2.72
N ILE A 32 25.59 14.22 3.36
CA ILE A 32 25.51 14.70 4.75
C ILE A 32 25.25 13.48 5.63
N ILE A 33 26.27 13.08 6.39
CA ILE A 33 26.21 11.88 7.24
C ILE A 33 25.56 12.24 8.57
N LEU A 34 24.43 11.61 8.88
CA LEU A 34 23.68 11.80 10.13
C LEU A 34 23.56 10.47 10.89
N PRO A 35 24.65 9.96 11.49
CA PRO A 35 24.74 8.57 11.96
C PRO A 35 23.81 8.25 13.13
N HIS A 36 23.31 9.27 13.84
CA HIS A 36 22.40 9.11 14.97
C HIS A 36 20.94 9.41 14.62
N LEU A 37 20.64 9.71 13.36
CA LEU A 37 19.28 10.07 12.96
C LEU A 37 18.33 8.89 13.10
N ARG A 38 17.29 9.09 13.90
CA ARG A 38 16.22 8.12 14.18
C ARG A 38 14.93 8.49 13.48
N ASN A 39 14.65 9.77 13.30
CA ASN A 39 13.42 10.25 12.67
C ASN A 39 13.74 11.33 11.64
N LEU A 40 13.30 11.11 10.41
CA LEU A 40 13.37 12.08 9.31
C LEU A 40 11.94 12.41 8.86
N HIS A 41 11.53 13.66 8.99
CA HIS A 41 10.28 14.17 8.43
C HIS A 41 10.59 15.26 7.41
N LEU A 42 10.31 15.00 6.13
CA LEU A 42 10.38 16.01 5.08
C LEU A 42 8.96 16.32 4.62
N SER A 43 8.62 17.60 4.65
CA SER A 43 7.37 18.13 4.09
C SER A 43 7.69 19.12 2.98
N GLY A 44 6.87 19.22 1.95
CA GLY A 44 7.13 20.05 0.77
C GLY A 44 6.86 19.29 -0.53
N THR A 45 7.19 19.87 -1.69
CA THR A 45 6.96 19.14 -2.95
C THR A 45 7.83 17.87 -3.01
N THR A 46 7.36 16.84 -3.70
CA THR A 46 8.05 15.54 -3.72
C THR A 46 9.46 15.65 -4.29
N GLY A 47 9.68 16.50 -5.30
CA GLY A 47 11.02 16.73 -5.87
C GLY A 47 12.00 17.39 -4.90
N LEU A 48 11.53 18.32 -4.07
CA LEU A 48 12.36 18.92 -3.02
C LEU A 48 12.72 17.92 -1.94
N CYS A 49 11.73 17.12 -1.51
CA CYS A 49 11.94 16.06 -0.53
C CYS A 49 12.91 15.01 -1.07
N ALA A 50 12.75 14.58 -2.33
CA ALA A 50 13.63 13.63 -2.99
C ALA A 50 15.07 14.18 -3.13
N THR A 51 15.22 15.44 -3.51
CA THR A 51 16.53 16.10 -3.64
C THR A 51 17.27 16.13 -2.30
N LEU A 52 16.59 16.55 -1.23
CA LEU A 52 17.18 16.54 0.10
C LEU A 52 17.48 15.10 0.56
N PHE A 53 16.54 14.18 0.35
CA PHE A 53 16.73 12.78 0.73
C PHE A 53 17.95 12.12 0.05
N ARG A 54 18.21 12.42 -1.23
CA ARG A 54 19.37 11.89 -1.97
C ARG A 54 20.73 12.30 -1.37
N VAL A 55 20.80 13.45 -0.70
CA VAL A 55 22.06 13.93 -0.12
C VAL A 55 22.22 13.56 1.35
N LEU A 56 21.17 13.06 2.01
CA LEU A 56 21.25 12.61 3.40
C LEU A 56 21.70 11.15 3.44
N ASP A 57 22.79 10.88 4.14
CA ASP A 57 23.21 9.52 4.48
C ASP A 57 22.73 9.22 5.91
N ILE A 58 21.64 8.46 6.01
CA ILE A 58 20.92 8.20 7.27
C ILE A 58 20.93 6.71 7.62
N PRO A 59 20.81 6.35 8.91
CA PRO A 59 20.80 4.95 9.33
C PRO A 59 19.68 4.15 8.67
N ARG A 60 19.97 2.89 8.33
CA ARG A 60 19.02 1.96 7.68
C ARG A 60 17.73 1.74 8.48
N ASN A 61 17.77 1.98 9.79
CA ASN A 61 16.67 1.85 10.74
C ASN A 61 16.01 3.20 11.11
N ALA A 62 16.41 4.31 10.50
CA ALA A 62 15.74 5.60 10.69
C ALA A 62 14.28 5.52 10.20
N ARG A 63 13.36 6.15 10.91
CA ARG A 63 11.99 6.36 10.43
C ARG A 63 11.98 7.48 9.42
N VAL A 64 11.28 7.30 8.31
CA VAL A 64 11.22 8.27 7.22
C VAL A 64 9.78 8.61 6.92
N ALA A 65 9.41 9.89 7.02
CA ALA A 65 8.13 10.42 6.63
C ALA A 65 8.33 11.50 5.56
N LEU A 66 7.80 11.27 4.36
CA LEU A 66 7.79 12.23 3.26
C LEU A 66 6.33 12.61 3.00
N SER A 67 5.95 13.80 3.45
CA SER A 67 4.57 14.27 3.50
C SER A 67 4.40 15.49 2.60
N PRO A 68 4.12 15.31 1.30
CA PRO A 68 3.86 16.45 0.43
C PRO A 68 2.58 17.19 0.82
N PRO A 69 2.57 18.54 0.73
CA PRO A 69 1.38 19.34 1.00
C PRO A 69 0.29 19.03 -0.03
N GLY A 70 -0.98 19.17 0.38
CA GLY A 70 -2.11 19.05 -0.52
C GLY A 70 -2.79 17.67 -0.58
N PHE A 71 -2.54 16.78 0.39
CA PHE A 71 -3.45 15.65 0.62
C PHE A 71 -4.84 16.09 1.12
N GLU A 72 -4.97 17.36 1.50
CA GLU A 72 -6.22 18.04 1.86
C GLU A 72 -6.52 19.11 0.79
N GLY A 73 -7.08 18.72 -0.35
CA GLY A 73 -7.39 19.66 -1.43
C GLY A 73 -8.58 19.20 -2.29
N PRO A 74 -9.36 20.13 -2.87
CA PRO A 74 -10.52 19.80 -3.68
C PRO A 74 -10.16 19.22 -5.05
N MET A 75 -10.97 18.23 -5.43
CA MET A 75 -10.86 17.36 -6.59
C MET A 75 -10.66 18.11 -7.91
N SER A 76 -9.58 17.82 -8.64
CA SER A 76 -9.55 18.11 -10.09
C SER A 76 -8.53 17.25 -10.88
N SER A 77 -9.07 16.59 -11.92
CA SER A 77 -8.40 15.85 -13.01
C SER A 77 -7.68 14.53 -12.67
N VAL A 78 -8.47 13.46 -12.77
CA VAL A 78 -8.14 12.04 -12.52
C VAL A 78 -7.16 11.38 -13.53
N PRO A 79 -7.15 11.67 -14.85
CA PRO A 79 -6.41 10.84 -15.81
C PRO A 79 -4.87 10.93 -15.74
N MET A 80 -4.31 12.08 -15.37
CA MET A 80 -2.85 12.29 -15.36
C MET A 80 -2.14 11.55 -14.21
N ILE A 81 -2.88 11.21 -13.17
CA ILE A 81 -2.38 10.52 -11.98
C ILE A 81 -2.08 9.04 -12.31
N LEU A 82 -2.94 8.41 -13.11
CA LEU A 82 -2.92 6.97 -13.37
C LEU A 82 -1.68 6.50 -14.13
N GLY A 83 -1.28 7.21 -15.18
CA GLY A 83 -0.08 6.86 -15.95
C GLY A 83 1.20 6.97 -15.13
N ARG A 84 1.27 7.93 -14.21
CA ARG A 84 2.42 8.12 -13.31
C ARG A 84 2.44 7.05 -12.22
N MET A 85 1.31 6.84 -11.56
CA MET A 85 1.16 5.82 -10.53
C MET A 85 1.47 4.42 -11.05
N SER A 86 1.07 4.11 -12.28
CA SER A 86 1.40 2.85 -12.95
C SER A 86 2.91 2.65 -13.08
N ARG A 87 3.66 3.67 -13.51
CA ARG A 87 5.13 3.59 -13.62
C ARG A 87 5.82 3.50 -12.26
N ILE A 88 5.29 4.21 -11.29
CA ILE A 88 5.76 4.19 -9.89
C ILE A 88 5.59 2.78 -9.31
N LEU A 89 4.41 2.19 -9.48
CA LEU A 89 4.11 0.84 -9.03
C LEU A 89 4.90 -0.22 -9.81
N LEU A 90 5.13 -0.02 -11.12
CA LEU A 90 6.00 -0.89 -11.91
C LEU A 90 7.41 -0.95 -11.28
N GLN A 91 7.97 0.19 -10.93
CA GLN A 91 9.31 0.26 -10.33
C GLN A 91 9.36 -0.30 -8.91
N LEU A 92 8.29 -0.08 -8.12
CA LEU A 92 8.12 -0.78 -6.84
C LEU A 92 8.13 -2.29 -7.00
N THR A 93 7.38 -2.81 -7.98
CA THR A 93 7.33 -4.26 -8.23
C THR A 93 8.67 -4.80 -8.74
N ALA A 94 9.39 -4.06 -9.59
CA ALA A 94 10.71 -4.46 -10.07
C ALA A 94 11.76 -4.49 -8.93
N SER A 95 11.74 -3.49 -8.05
CA SER A 95 12.57 -3.46 -6.84
C SER A 95 12.27 -4.65 -5.89
N ALA A 96 11.00 -5.09 -5.87
CA ALA A 96 10.58 -6.22 -5.06
C ALA A 96 11.04 -7.59 -5.62
N THR A 97 11.40 -7.69 -6.91
CA THR A 97 11.79 -8.96 -7.54
C THR A 97 13.27 -9.07 -7.86
N ASP A 98 13.95 -7.95 -8.18
CA ASP A 98 15.25 -7.98 -8.87
C ASP A 98 16.41 -7.37 -8.07
N ALA A 99 16.17 -6.89 -6.84
CA ALA A 99 17.21 -6.21 -6.06
C ALA A 99 18.18 -7.22 -5.39
N PRO A 100 19.50 -7.11 -5.61
CA PRO A 100 20.48 -7.98 -4.95
C PRO A 100 20.50 -7.74 -3.43
N GLU A 101 20.51 -8.84 -2.66
CA GLU A 101 20.63 -8.82 -1.20
C GLU A 101 21.85 -7.97 -0.78
N GLY A 102 21.62 -6.91 0.00
CA GLY A 102 22.68 -6.03 0.54
C GLY A 102 22.83 -4.66 -0.12
N ALA A 103 22.20 -4.41 -1.29
CA ALA A 103 22.25 -3.11 -1.96
C ALA A 103 21.27 -2.06 -1.39
N ALA A 104 20.33 -2.48 -0.54
CA ALA A 104 19.28 -1.59 -0.07
C ALA A 104 19.77 -0.61 1.02
N PRO A 105 19.47 0.70 0.90
CA PRO A 105 19.87 1.71 1.87
C PRO A 105 19.05 1.65 3.18
N PHE A 106 17.91 0.96 3.20
CA PHE A 106 17.09 0.78 4.40
C PHE A 106 16.86 -0.69 4.75
N ALA A 107 16.53 -0.94 6.01
CA ALA A 107 16.06 -2.24 6.45
C ALA A 107 14.70 -2.60 5.81
N HIS A 108 14.48 -3.90 5.61
CA HIS A 108 13.33 -4.46 4.91
C HIS A 108 11.98 -4.05 5.48
N VAL A 109 11.05 -3.72 4.59
CA VAL A 109 9.65 -3.50 4.93
C VAL A 109 8.95 -4.86 4.88
N LEU A 110 8.44 -5.31 6.03
CA LEU A 110 7.75 -6.59 6.18
C LEU A 110 6.23 -6.45 6.07
N SER A 111 5.70 -5.24 6.29
CA SER A 111 4.28 -4.95 6.13
C SER A 111 4.10 -3.63 5.39
N LEU A 112 3.21 -3.60 4.41
CA LEU A 112 2.93 -2.45 3.57
C LEU A 112 1.43 -2.24 3.48
N ASP A 113 0.99 -1.01 3.76
CA ASP A 113 -0.37 -0.53 3.54
C ASP A 113 -0.33 0.51 2.42
N VAL A 114 -1.01 0.18 1.32
CA VAL A 114 -1.15 1.00 0.12
C VAL A 114 -2.53 1.62 0.14
N VAL A 115 -2.57 2.91 0.45
CA VAL A 115 -3.79 3.69 0.52
C VAL A 115 -3.87 4.57 -0.71
N PHE A 116 -4.83 4.33 -1.58
CA PHE A 116 -5.12 5.27 -2.65
C PHE A 116 -6.04 6.39 -2.11
N GLY A 117 -5.90 7.57 -2.67
CA GLY A 117 -6.73 8.74 -2.40
C GLY A 117 -6.98 9.49 -3.70
N TYR A 118 -7.96 10.39 -3.72
CA TYR A 118 -8.28 11.16 -4.92
C TYR A 118 -7.10 11.99 -5.43
N GLU A 119 -6.25 12.48 -4.51
CA GLU A 119 -5.10 13.33 -4.82
C GLU A 119 -3.78 12.57 -4.96
N GLY A 120 -3.80 11.23 -4.84
CA GLY A 120 -2.58 10.41 -4.96
C GLY A 120 -2.61 9.09 -4.18
N CYS A 121 -1.48 8.70 -3.62
CA CYS A 121 -1.33 7.48 -2.84
C CYS A 121 -0.42 7.69 -1.64
N ARG A 122 -0.75 7.05 -0.52
CA ARG A 122 0.11 6.97 0.64
C ARG A 122 0.58 5.53 0.79
N LEU A 123 1.88 5.36 0.92
CA LEU A 123 2.52 4.10 1.25
C LEU A 123 2.95 4.16 2.71
N ARG A 124 2.49 3.20 3.50
CA ARG A 124 2.85 3.06 4.91
C ARG A 124 3.55 1.73 5.09
N GLY A 125 4.83 1.78 5.43
CA GLY A 125 5.68 0.60 5.61
C GLY A 125 6.08 0.41 7.07
N TRP A 126 6.14 -0.85 7.50
CA TRP A 126 6.68 -1.26 8.78
C TRP A 126 7.77 -2.32 8.58
N ARG A 127 8.83 -2.25 9.39
CA ARG A 127 9.92 -3.23 9.41
C ARG A 127 9.63 -4.46 10.26
N ARG A 128 8.41 -4.54 10.78
CA ARG A 128 7.87 -5.64 11.57
C ARG A 128 6.60 -6.14 10.91
N VAL A 129 6.34 -7.44 11.05
CA VAL A 129 5.08 -8.04 10.65
C VAL A 129 3.95 -7.44 11.48
N ARG A 130 2.90 -6.93 10.81
CA ARG A 130 1.74 -6.31 11.44
C ARG A 130 0.46 -7.05 11.04
N ALA A 131 -0.46 -7.20 11.98
CA ALA A 131 -1.81 -7.65 11.71
C ALA A 131 -2.64 -6.51 11.09
N LEU A 132 -2.41 -6.19 9.82
CA LEU A 132 -3.07 -5.06 9.13
C LEU A 132 -4.58 -5.25 8.90
N GLY A 133 -5.11 -6.46 9.12
CA GLY A 133 -6.53 -6.78 9.05
C GLY A 133 -7.34 -6.43 10.31
N GLN A 134 -6.68 -6.20 11.45
CA GLN A 134 -7.37 -5.86 12.70
C GLN A 134 -7.57 -4.35 12.82
N TRP A 135 -8.77 -3.86 12.49
CA TRP A 135 -9.09 -2.43 12.53
C TRP A 135 -8.91 -1.79 13.93
N ARG A 136 -9.04 -2.57 15.01
CA ARG A 136 -8.81 -2.11 16.40
C ARG A 136 -7.34 -1.83 16.75
N VAL A 137 -6.39 -2.38 15.99
CA VAL A 137 -4.94 -2.26 16.27
C VAL A 137 -4.32 -1.00 15.64
N LEU A 138 -5.10 -0.22 14.88
CA LEU A 138 -4.61 0.93 14.12
C LEU A 138 -4.41 2.22 14.97
N ALA A 139 -4.86 2.24 16.23
CA ALA A 139 -4.84 3.45 17.07
C ALA A 139 -3.42 3.92 17.46
N ASP A 140 -2.40 3.04 17.41
CA ASP A 140 -1.04 3.35 17.87
C ASP A 140 0.02 2.83 16.87
N ASN A 141 -0.16 3.22 15.60
CA ASN A 141 0.50 2.56 14.47
C ASN A 141 1.33 3.51 13.60
N THR A 142 2.27 4.24 14.20
CA THR A 142 3.24 5.04 13.44
C THR A 142 4.04 4.12 12.49
N PRO A 143 4.03 4.38 11.18
CA PRO A 143 4.84 3.63 10.22
C PRO A 143 6.33 3.98 10.36
N ASP A 144 7.20 3.01 10.05
CA ASP A 144 8.63 3.27 9.94
C ASP A 144 8.95 4.04 8.65
N VAL A 145 8.10 3.87 7.64
CA VAL A 145 8.18 4.55 6.35
C VAL A 145 6.81 5.09 6.00
N LEU A 146 6.68 6.39 5.81
CA LEU A 146 5.49 7.04 5.28
C LEU A 146 5.88 7.80 4.02
N LEU A 147 5.32 7.43 2.88
CA LEU A 147 5.53 8.16 1.62
C LEU A 147 4.19 8.62 1.08
N GLY A 148 3.97 9.92 1.02
CA GLY A 148 2.90 10.52 0.25
C GLY A 148 3.37 10.80 -1.18
N LEU A 149 2.59 10.34 -2.15
CA LEU A 149 2.78 10.60 -3.57
C LEU A 149 1.53 11.34 -4.06
N THR A 150 1.65 12.63 -4.36
CA THR A 150 0.53 13.40 -4.92
C THR A 150 0.52 13.35 -6.44
N ARG A 151 -0.56 13.84 -7.06
CA ARG A 151 -0.66 14.05 -8.52
C ARG A 151 0.49 14.85 -9.14
N HIS A 152 1.14 15.72 -8.36
CA HIS A 152 2.24 16.56 -8.80
C HIS A 152 3.60 15.88 -8.72
N THR A 153 3.67 14.69 -8.12
CA THR A 153 4.90 13.91 -8.01
C THR A 153 5.39 13.51 -9.40
N SER A 154 6.68 13.76 -9.67
CA SER A 154 7.31 13.25 -10.88
C SER A 154 7.60 11.76 -10.74
N VAL A 155 7.59 11.02 -11.85
CA VAL A 155 7.90 9.58 -11.82
C VAL A 155 9.33 9.36 -11.34
N GLU A 156 10.28 10.20 -11.76
CA GLU A 156 11.69 10.11 -11.36
C GLU A 156 11.86 10.30 -9.84
N ASP A 157 11.20 11.29 -9.25
CA ASP A 157 11.27 11.54 -7.80
C ASP A 157 10.65 10.39 -7.02
N ALA A 158 9.47 9.93 -7.43
CA ALA A 158 8.84 8.77 -6.81
C ALA A 158 9.73 7.53 -6.90
N VAL A 159 10.29 7.24 -8.08
CA VAL A 159 11.19 6.09 -8.26
C VAL A 159 12.42 6.22 -7.37
N THR A 160 13.00 7.42 -7.26
CA THR A 160 14.13 7.67 -6.36
C THR A 160 13.75 7.37 -4.90
N LEU A 161 12.58 7.82 -4.45
CA LEU A 161 12.13 7.57 -3.08
C LEU A 161 11.82 6.09 -2.84
N LEU A 162 11.21 5.42 -3.82
CA LEU A 162 10.72 4.06 -3.68
C LEU A 162 11.77 2.99 -3.89
N SER A 163 12.79 3.26 -4.70
CA SER A 163 13.94 2.35 -4.86
C SER A 163 14.69 2.14 -3.54
N THR A 164 14.51 3.05 -2.58
CA THR A 164 15.08 2.91 -1.24
C THR A 164 14.28 1.97 -0.32
N LEU A 165 13.09 1.53 -0.73
CA LEU A 165 12.24 0.61 0.03
C LEU A 165 12.39 -0.83 -0.48
N PRO A 166 13.21 -1.67 0.16
CA PRO A 166 13.30 -3.09 -0.20
C PRO A 166 12.02 -3.84 0.19
N LEU A 167 11.27 -4.31 -0.81
CA LEU A 167 9.99 -5.01 -0.67
C LEU A 167 10.05 -6.53 -0.92
N HIS A 168 11.20 -7.10 -1.27
CA HIS A 168 11.34 -8.54 -1.58
C HIS A 168 11.04 -9.47 -0.39
N HIS A 169 11.06 -8.94 0.84
CA HIS A 169 10.66 -9.66 2.06
C HIS A 169 9.28 -9.23 2.58
N LEU A 170 8.43 -8.65 1.72
CA LEU A 170 7.10 -8.23 2.13
C LEU A 170 6.25 -9.46 2.53
N GLN A 171 5.80 -9.51 3.78
CA GLN A 171 5.00 -10.60 4.33
C GLN A 171 3.52 -10.24 4.45
N VAL A 172 3.20 -8.97 4.65
CA VAL A 172 1.82 -8.49 4.77
C VAL A 172 1.60 -7.35 3.80
N LEU A 173 0.62 -7.48 2.93
CA LEU A 173 0.21 -6.42 2.01
C LEU A 173 -1.25 -6.08 2.30
N ARG A 174 -1.51 -4.81 2.60
CA ARG A 174 -2.86 -4.24 2.56
C ARG A 174 -2.99 -3.32 1.37
N ILE A 175 -4.03 -3.55 0.59
CA ILE A 175 -4.46 -2.66 -0.47
C ILE A 175 -5.78 -2.10 -0.01
N HIS A 176 -5.83 -0.79 0.15
CA HIS A 176 -7.04 -0.09 0.54
C HIS A 176 -7.49 0.81 -0.61
N TRP A 177 -8.71 0.56 -1.10
CA TRP A 177 -9.39 1.27 -2.19
C TRP A 177 -8.57 1.34 -3.47
N LEU A 178 -9.00 0.69 -4.55
CA LEU A 178 -8.25 0.68 -5.82
C LEU A 178 -9.03 1.39 -6.93
N PRO A 179 -8.94 2.73 -7.04
CA PRO A 179 -9.59 3.45 -8.11
C PRO A 179 -8.93 3.08 -9.44
N HIS A 180 -9.72 2.97 -10.52
CA HIS A 180 -9.21 2.64 -11.86
C HIS A 180 -8.44 1.30 -11.93
N ALA A 181 -9.06 0.26 -11.37
CA ALA A 181 -8.59 -1.11 -11.37
C ALA A 181 -7.87 -1.51 -12.67
N ASP A 182 -8.49 -1.31 -13.84
CA ASP A 182 -7.95 -1.69 -15.15
C ASP A 182 -6.49 -1.25 -15.38
N THR A 183 -6.10 -0.09 -14.83
CA THR A 183 -4.75 0.44 -14.99
C THR A 183 -3.79 -0.06 -13.92
N LEU A 184 -4.25 -0.13 -12.67
CA LEU A 184 -3.38 -0.39 -11.50
C LEU A 184 -3.22 -1.88 -11.18
N LEU A 185 -4.19 -2.70 -11.61
CA LEU A 185 -4.32 -4.10 -11.29
C LEU A 185 -3.14 -4.97 -11.74
N PRO A 186 -2.53 -4.78 -12.94
CA PRO A 186 -1.32 -5.52 -13.30
C PRO A 186 -0.18 -5.37 -12.28
N TYR A 187 -0.07 -4.21 -11.62
CA TYR A 187 0.96 -3.98 -10.61
C TYR A 187 0.56 -4.54 -9.25
N MET A 188 -0.71 -4.44 -8.88
CA MET A 188 -1.23 -5.06 -7.66
C MET A 188 -1.10 -6.59 -7.71
N ARG A 189 -1.35 -7.21 -8.89
CA ARG A 189 -1.12 -8.64 -9.11
C ARG A 189 0.34 -9.02 -8.84
N ARG A 190 1.31 -8.23 -9.32
CA ARG A 190 2.75 -8.47 -9.05
C ARG A 190 3.08 -8.43 -7.56
N LEU A 191 2.54 -7.46 -6.82
CA LEU A 191 2.73 -7.39 -5.37
C LEU A 191 2.07 -8.57 -4.64
N ALA A 192 0.88 -8.99 -5.10
CA ALA A 192 0.16 -10.13 -4.55
C ALA A 192 0.85 -11.47 -4.81
N THR A 193 1.72 -11.55 -5.84
CA THR A 193 2.50 -12.75 -6.19
C THR A 193 3.88 -12.84 -5.52
N LEU A 194 4.22 -11.91 -4.62
CA LEU A 194 5.52 -11.95 -3.94
C LEU A 194 5.65 -13.22 -3.10
N THR A 195 6.73 -13.97 -3.28
CA THR A 195 6.87 -15.31 -2.67
C THR A 195 6.94 -15.28 -1.14
N ALA A 196 7.39 -14.17 -0.56
CA ALA A 196 7.41 -13.97 0.90
C ALA A 196 6.04 -13.55 1.47
N LEU A 197 5.05 -13.25 0.64
CA LEU A 197 3.75 -12.75 1.08
C LEU A 197 2.98 -13.86 1.81
N GLN A 198 2.59 -13.58 3.05
CA GLN A 198 1.82 -14.48 3.91
C GLN A 198 0.38 -14.02 4.07
N VAL A 199 0.15 -12.70 4.13
CA VAL A 199 -1.16 -12.11 4.38
C VAL A 199 -1.49 -11.05 3.32
N LEU A 200 -2.63 -11.20 2.67
CA LEU A 200 -3.20 -10.20 1.77
C LEU A 200 -4.48 -9.61 2.38
N VAL A 201 -4.51 -8.31 2.57
CA VAL A 201 -5.69 -7.57 3.05
C VAL A 201 -6.22 -6.71 1.91
N LEU A 202 -7.47 -6.96 1.53
CA LEU A 202 -8.20 -6.21 0.52
C LEU A 202 -9.32 -5.45 1.23
N ASP A 203 -9.21 -4.12 1.28
CA ASP A 203 -10.12 -3.27 2.05
C ASP A 203 -10.78 -2.22 1.16
N ASP A 204 -12.11 -2.20 1.10
CA ASP A 204 -12.90 -1.27 0.27
C ASP A 204 -12.54 -1.34 -1.23
N ILE A 205 -12.42 -2.57 -1.74
CA ILE A 205 -12.05 -2.88 -3.12
C ILE A 205 -13.24 -3.53 -3.84
N SER A 206 -13.38 -3.31 -5.15
CA SER A 206 -14.42 -3.97 -5.93
C SER A 206 -14.22 -5.48 -5.99
N ILE A 207 -15.30 -6.24 -6.03
CA ILE A 207 -15.24 -7.70 -6.06
C ILE A 207 -14.47 -8.25 -7.27
N GLU A 208 -14.56 -7.61 -8.44
CA GLU A 208 -13.79 -8.04 -9.62
C GLU A 208 -12.28 -8.01 -9.34
N VAL A 209 -11.78 -6.97 -8.69
CA VAL A 209 -10.38 -6.86 -8.27
C VAL A 209 -10.04 -7.89 -7.20
N VAL A 210 -10.96 -8.13 -6.25
CA VAL A 210 -10.78 -9.15 -5.21
C VAL A 210 -10.59 -10.53 -5.84
N LEU A 211 -11.47 -10.93 -6.76
CA LEU A 211 -11.40 -12.22 -7.45
C LEU A 211 -10.05 -12.36 -8.17
N GLU A 212 -9.63 -11.33 -8.90
CA GLU A 212 -8.37 -11.38 -9.63
C GLU A 212 -7.15 -11.48 -8.72
N LEU A 213 -7.09 -10.67 -7.65
CA LEU A 213 -5.96 -10.68 -6.73
C LEU A 213 -5.92 -11.98 -5.91
N ALA A 214 -7.07 -12.49 -5.46
CA ALA A 214 -7.16 -13.76 -4.75
C ALA A 214 -6.74 -14.94 -5.63
N ALA A 215 -7.07 -14.91 -6.93
CA ALA A 215 -6.67 -15.97 -7.86
C ALA A 215 -5.15 -16.08 -8.00
N VAL A 216 -4.42 -14.96 -8.00
CA VAL A 216 -2.97 -14.94 -8.21
C VAL A 216 -2.15 -14.88 -6.92
N ALA A 217 -2.76 -14.57 -5.78
CA ALA A 217 -2.04 -14.32 -4.54
C ALA A 217 -1.20 -15.53 -4.09
N THR A 218 0.01 -15.29 -3.61
CA THR A 218 0.84 -16.29 -2.93
C THR A 218 0.56 -16.37 -1.43
N ALA A 219 -0.21 -15.42 -0.91
CA ALA A 219 -0.59 -15.34 0.50
C ALA A 219 -1.29 -16.61 1.01
N GLN A 220 -1.03 -16.96 2.27
CA GLN A 220 -1.68 -18.04 2.99
C GLN A 220 -2.95 -17.58 3.70
N GLU A 221 -3.05 -16.30 4.04
CA GLU A 221 -4.22 -15.68 4.63
C GLU A 221 -4.73 -14.55 3.75
N VAL A 222 -6.06 -14.47 3.59
CA VAL A 222 -6.71 -13.35 2.90
C VAL A 222 -7.78 -12.71 3.78
N TRP A 223 -7.77 -11.39 3.84
CA TRP A 223 -8.73 -10.59 4.58
C TRP A 223 -9.53 -9.74 3.59
N LEU A 224 -10.84 -9.92 3.58
CA LEU A 224 -11.78 -9.24 2.70
C LEU A 224 -12.60 -8.29 3.54
N MET A 225 -12.27 -7.00 3.47
CA MET A 225 -12.77 -5.99 4.39
C MET A 225 -13.51 -4.88 3.68
N GLY A 226 -14.66 -4.48 4.21
CA GLY A 226 -15.44 -3.37 3.64
C GLY A 226 -15.77 -3.56 2.15
N ILE A 227 -15.79 -4.80 1.66
CA ILE A 227 -16.06 -5.08 0.26
C ILE A 227 -17.56 -4.87 0.04
N ASP A 228 -17.90 -3.90 -0.81
CA ASP A 228 -19.28 -3.71 -1.26
C ASP A 228 -19.57 -4.67 -2.41
N PHE A 229 -20.41 -5.66 -2.13
CA PHE A 229 -20.84 -6.67 -3.10
C PHE A 229 -22.19 -6.35 -3.74
N GLU A 230 -22.88 -5.31 -3.26
CA GLU A 230 -24.19 -4.88 -3.76
C GLU A 230 -24.07 -3.67 -4.72
N GLY A 231 -22.99 -2.91 -4.65
CA GLY A 231 -22.85 -1.59 -5.26
C GLY A 231 -21.74 -1.41 -6.31
N VAL A 232 -21.87 -2.04 -7.48
CA VAL A 232 -21.41 -1.41 -8.75
C VAL A 232 -22.66 -0.96 -9.54
N ARG A 233 -23.59 -0.33 -8.83
CA ARG A 233 -24.64 0.49 -9.42
C ARG A 233 -24.30 1.94 -9.08
N GLU A 234 -24.12 2.76 -10.12
CA GLU A 234 -24.29 4.23 -10.12
C GLU A 234 -23.09 5.19 -10.11
N ALA A 235 -21.82 4.80 -9.93
CA ALA A 235 -20.76 5.84 -9.96
C ALA A 235 -20.26 6.23 -11.37
N ILE A 236 -20.04 5.32 -12.33
CA ILE A 236 -19.53 5.68 -13.67
C ILE A 236 -19.94 4.63 -14.71
N SER A 237 -21.12 4.75 -15.32
CA SER A 237 -21.44 4.34 -16.71
C SER A 237 -22.92 3.95 -16.83
N PRO A 238 -23.74 4.68 -17.61
CA PRO A 238 -25.16 4.35 -17.78
C PRO A 238 -25.44 3.18 -18.74
N TYR A 239 -24.45 2.44 -19.23
CA TYR A 239 -24.69 1.32 -20.15
C TYR A 239 -23.68 0.19 -19.96
N SER A 240 -24.14 -0.94 -19.40
CA SER A 240 -23.53 -2.27 -19.62
C SER A 240 -24.60 -3.35 -19.46
N PRO A 241 -25.15 -3.89 -20.56
CA PRO A 241 -26.07 -5.01 -20.51
C PRO A 241 -25.28 -6.30 -20.21
N GLY A 242 -25.62 -6.98 -19.11
CA GLY A 242 -25.01 -8.27 -18.71
C GLY A 242 -24.47 -8.35 -17.28
N GLN A 243 -24.88 -7.49 -16.35
CA GLN A 243 -24.43 -7.56 -14.96
C GLN A 243 -24.84 -8.89 -14.30
N ALA A 244 -23.88 -9.80 -14.11
CA ALA A 244 -24.03 -10.98 -13.27
C ALA A 244 -24.53 -10.57 -11.87
N SER A 245 -25.40 -11.38 -11.29
CA SER A 245 -25.99 -11.08 -9.98
C SER A 245 -24.89 -11.03 -8.90
N SER A 246 -25.14 -10.31 -7.80
CA SER A 246 -24.21 -10.30 -6.65
C SER A 246 -23.90 -11.72 -6.17
N SER A 247 -24.89 -12.63 -6.21
CA SER A 247 -24.74 -14.05 -5.90
C SER A 247 -23.72 -14.77 -6.80
N ASP A 248 -23.71 -14.51 -8.11
CA ASP A 248 -22.78 -15.16 -9.05
C ASP A 248 -21.33 -14.79 -8.76
N ARG A 249 -21.09 -13.55 -8.31
CA ARG A 249 -19.74 -13.04 -7.98
C ARG A 249 -19.18 -13.68 -6.71
N TRP A 250 -20.05 -14.01 -5.77
CA TRP A 250 -19.65 -14.74 -4.56
C TRP A 250 -19.35 -16.20 -4.83
N LEU A 251 -20.13 -16.84 -5.71
CA LEU A 251 -19.81 -18.19 -6.18
C LEU A 251 -18.43 -18.23 -6.84
N ALA A 252 -18.08 -17.21 -7.63
CA ALA A 252 -16.74 -17.11 -8.23
C ALA A 252 -15.62 -17.05 -7.17
N LEU A 253 -15.82 -16.39 -6.03
CA LEU A 253 -14.82 -16.38 -4.95
C LEU A 253 -14.65 -17.77 -4.32
N VAL A 254 -15.77 -18.48 -4.10
CA VAL A 254 -15.76 -19.87 -3.59
C VAL A 254 -15.05 -20.78 -4.58
N GLU A 255 -15.36 -20.66 -5.87
CA GLU A 255 -14.71 -21.42 -6.95
C GLU A 255 -13.21 -21.17 -6.99
N ILE A 256 -12.76 -19.91 -6.88
CA ILE A 256 -11.33 -19.58 -6.81
C ILE A 256 -10.68 -20.26 -5.62
N CYS A 257 -11.30 -20.20 -4.43
CA CYS A 257 -10.77 -20.86 -3.24
C CYS A 257 -10.68 -22.39 -3.43
N ALA A 258 -11.70 -23.00 -4.03
CA ALA A 258 -11.71 -24.43 -4.34
C ALA A 258 -10.63 -24.83 -5.34
N ILE A 259 -10.44 -24.06 -6.42
CA ILE A 259 -9.38 -24.29 -7.43
C ILE A 259 -8.00 -24.19 -6.79
N ARG A 260 -7.79 -23.19 -5.94
CA ARG A 260 -6.55 -23.02 -5.18
C ARG A 260 -6.29 -24.20 -4.24
N ALA A 261 -7.31 -24.64 -3.51
CA ALA A 261 -7.20 -25.80 -2.63
C ALA A 261 -6.85 -27.08 -3.39
N ALA A 262 -7.50 -27.34 -4.52
CA ALA A 262 -7.18 -28.46 -5.41
C ALA A 262 -5.75 -28.40 -5.97
N SER A 263 -5.18 -27.19 -6.09
CA SER A 263 -3.82 -26.95 -6.57
C SER A 263 -2.76 -26.95 -5.44
N GLY A 264 -3.15 -27.21 -4.19
CA GLY A 264 -2.24 -27.16 -3.03
C GLY A 264 -1.86 -25.75 -2.59
N LEU A 265 -2.60 -24.73 -3.04
CA LEU A 265 -2.41 -23.31 -2.75
C LEU A 265 -3.59 -22.73 -1.94
N ALA A 266 -4.28 -23.58 -1.18
CA ALA A 266 -5.40 -23.18 -0.33
C ALA A 266 -5.01 -21.97 0.54
N PHE A 267 -5.94 -21.03 0.68
CA PHE A 267 -5.83 -20.09 1.79
C PHE A 267 -6.05 -20.88 3.08
N SER A 268 -5.06 -20.89 3.96
CA SER A 268 -5.22 -21.48 5.29
C SER A 268 -6.33 -20.77 6.07
N ARG A 269 -6.47 -19.44 5.86
CA ARG A 269 -7.49 -18.62 6.50
C ARG A 269 -8.09 -17.57 5.56
N VAL A 270 -9.40 -17.43 5.62
CA VAL A 270 -10.17 -16.37 4.95
C VAL A 270 -10.97 -15.61 5.99
N TYR A 271 -10.72 -14.31 6.10
CA TYR A 271 -11.47 -13.42 6.98
C TYR A 271 -12.40 -12.54 6.15
N VAL A 272 -13.67 -12.45 6.53
CA VAL A 272 -14.68 -11.68 5.80
C VAL A 272 -15.34 -10.65 6.72
N GLU A 273 -15.32 -9.38 6.31
CA GLU A 273 -16.02 -8.26 6.97
C GLU A 273 -16.96 -7.59 5.94
N GLY A 274 -18.29 -7.62 6.17
CA GLY A 274 -19.32 -7.06 5.27
C GLY A 274 -20.77 -7.18 5.80
N GLY A 275 -21.80 -6.95 4.96
CA GLY A 275 -23.24 -7.00 5.28
C GLY A 275 -23.77 -8.39 5.68
N ARG A 276 -24.71 -8.46 6.65
CA ARG A 276 -25.07 -9.72 7.36
C ARG A 276 -25.55 -10.86 6.47
N GLU A 277 -26.52 -10.63 5.59
CA GLU A 277 -27.25 -11.74 4.95
C GLU A 277 -26.42 -12.47 3.87
N ILE A 278 -25.73 -11.72 3.01
CA ILE A 278 -24.93 -12.32 1.94
C ILE A 278 -23.66 -12.98 2.50
N ASN A 279 -23.10 -12.46 3.59
CA ASN A 279 -21.89 -13.01 4.18
C ASN A 279 -22.08 -14.41 4.79
N GLU A 280 -23.23 -14.71 5.38
CA GLU A 280 -23.44 -16.01 6.05
C GLU A 280 -23.44 -17.17 5.06
N LEU A 281 -24.11 -17.02 3.92
CA LEU A 281 -24.13 -18.05 2.87
C LEU A 281 -22.73 -18.27 2.29
N VAL A 282 -22.01 -17.20 1.99
CA VAL A 282 -20.67 -17.30 1.43
C VAL A 282 -19.69 -17.90 2.42
N VAL A 283 -19.75 -17.48 3.68
CA VAL A 283 -18.92 -18.06 4.73
C VAL A 283 -19.23 -19.54 4.90
N ALA A 284 -20.51 -19.95 4.83
CA ALA A 284 -20.87 -21.36 4.84
C ALA A 284 -20.24 -22.11 3.65
N MET A 285 -20.33 -21.56 2.44
CA MET A 285 -19.74 -22.18 1.25
C MET A 285 -18.21 -22.23 1.27
N LEU A 286 -17.55 -21.18 1.75
CA LEU A 286 -16.09 -21.15 1.88
C LEU A 286 -15.60 -22.16 2.94
N ARG A 287 -16.38 -22.44 3.99
CA ARG A 287 -16.05 -23.47 5.00
C ARG A 287 -16.06 -24.89 4.43
N GLU A 288 -16.77 -25.12 3.34
CA GLU A 288 -16.75 -26.41 2.63
C GLU A 288 -15.49 -26.58 1.76
N VAL A 289 -14.67 -25.53 1.59
CA VAL A 289 -13.41 -25.62 0.83
C VAL A 289 -12.34 -26.33 1.67
N PRO A 290 -11.80 -27.47 1.21
CA PRO A 290 -10.81 -28.22 1.99
C PRO A 290 -9.57 -27.39 2.34
N GLY A 291 -9.14 -27.48 3.60
CA GLY A 291 -7.92 -26.81 4.08
C GLY A 291 -8.06 -25.30 4.28
N THR A 292 -9.28 -24.75 4.23
CA THR A 292 -9.57 -23.32 4.44
C THR A 292 -10.36 -23.10 5.72
N GLU A 293 -9.80 -22.39 6.69
CA GLU A 293 -10.55 -21.89 7.84
C GLU A 293 -11.20 -20.53 7.48
N VAL A 294 -12.47 -20.34 7.86
CA VAL A 294 -13.19 -19.10 7.52
C VAL A 294 -13.76 -18.45 8.76
N GLU A 295 -13.36 -17.21 9.00
CA GLU A 295 -13.79 -16.38 10.12
C GLU A 295 -14.60 -15.18 9.62
N LEU A 296 -15.81 -15.02 10.17
CA LEU A 296 -16.63 -13.83 9.96
C LEU A 296 -16.23 -12.80 11.03
N LEU A 297 -15.74 -11.66 10.59
CA LEU A 297 -15.32 -10.58 11.48
C LEU A 297 -16.51 -9.74 11.94
N GLU A 298 -16.45 -9.23 13.17
CA GLU A 298 -17.37 -8.21 13.63
C GLU A 298 -17.29 -6.98 12.72
N GLN A 299 -18.44 -6.52 12.22
CA GLN A 299 -18.51 -5.28 11.44
C GLN A 299 -17.88 -4.13 12.23
N ARG A 300 -17.03 -3.34 11.56
CA ARG A 300 -16.59 -2.04 12.08
C ARG A 300 -17.82 -1.23 12.54
N PRO A 301 -17.76 -0.62 13.74
CA PRO A 301 -18.76 0.34 14.17
C PRO A 301 -18.95 1.42 13.11
N PRO A 302 -20.18 1.87 12.84
CA PRO A 302 -20.38 3.04 11.99
C PRO A 302 -19.57 4.22 12.54
N GLY A 303 -18.63 4.73 11.75
CA GLY A 303 -17.71 5.80 12.14
C GLY A 303 -16.33 5.36 12.64
N ALA A 304 -16.06 4.05 12.78
CA ALA A 304 -14.72 3.51 12.99
C ALA A 304 -13.89 3.63 11.69
N SER A 305 -13.38 4.85 11.49
CA SER A 305 -12.45 5.29 10.44
C SER A 305 -12.98 5.33 9.00
N ARG A 306 -13.63 6.44 8.66
CA ARG A 306 -13.48 7.14 7.36
C ARG A 306 -12.53 8.35 7.48
N ARG A 307 -11.57 8.33 8.42
CA ARG A 307 -10.63 9.46 8.59
C ARG A 307 -9.39 9.20 7.75
N TRP A 308 -9.32 9.91 6.62
CA TRP A 308 -8.19 10.02 5.70
C TRP A 308 -7.32 11.23 6.04
#